data_AF-A0A838DSX0-F1
#
_entry.id   AF-A0A838DSX0-F1
#
_cell.length_a   1.000
_cell.length_b   1.000
_cell.length_c   1.000
_cell.angle_alpha   90.00
_cell.angle_beta   90.00
_cell.angle_gamma   90.00
#
_symmetry.space_group_name_H-M   'P 1'
#
loop_
_entity.id
_entity.type
_entity.pdbx_description
1 polymer ?
#
loop_
_entity_poly.entity_id
_entity_poly.type
_entity_poly.pdbx_seq_one_letter_code
_entity_poly.pdbx_strand_id
1 'polypeptide(L)'
;LDHTRPIYLDSLAADFPGLTIIRAHPSWPWHEEMLAAMQHKTNLFNDLSGWSPKYTPEVLLREAATRLQDRFLFGSDYPFITPQRWLKDFEAIKIDFKPEVREKLMWRNAQKLLAHTAVGQMHFSA
;
A
#
# COMPACT_ATOMS: atom_id res chain seq x y z
N LEU A 1 0.09 10.62 -17.79
CA LEU A 1 -0.52 10.66 -16.44
C LEU A 1 -2.02 10.36 -16.50
N ASP A 2 -2.73 10.85 -17.52
CA ASP A 2 -4.20 10.74 -17.56
C ASP A 2 -4.76 9.33 -17.54
N HIS A 3 -4.01 8.32 -17.96
CA HIS A 3 -4.44 6.91 -17.90
C HIS A 3 -4.12 6.22 -16.57
N THR A 4 -3.33 6.87 -15.69
CA THR A 4 -2.84 6.29 -14.42
C THR A 4 -3.53 6.90 -13.21
N ARG A 5 -4.58 7.70 -13.44
CA ARG A 5 -5.35 8.39 -12.41
C ARG A 5 -6.20 7.35 -11.63
N PRO A 6 -6.15 7.33 -10.29
CA PRO A 6 -6.76 6.29 -9.48
C PRO A 6 -8.30 6.26 -9.56
N ILE A 7 -8.96 7.35 -9.96
CA ILE A 7 -10.42 7.38 -10.12
C ILE A 7 -10.97 6.29 -11.05
N TYR A 8 -10.21 5.82 -12.03
CA TYR A 8 -10.68 4.73 -12.90
C TYR A 8 -10.81 3.39 -12.19
N LEU A 9 -10.18 3.23 -11.03
CA LEU A 9 -10.37 2.06 -10.18
C LEU A 9 -11.62 2.17 -9.32
N ASP A 10 -12.21 3.36 -9.15
CA ASP A 10 -13.38 3.55 -8.29
C ASP A 10 -14.62 2.82 -8.81
N SER A 11 -14.93 2.99 -10.11
CA SER A 11 -16.05 2.29 -10.75
C SER A 11 -15.80 0.79 -10.81
N LEU A 12 -14.59 0.37 -11.18
CA LEU A 12 -14.20 -1.05 -11.19
C LEU A 12 -14.38 -1.69 -9.80
N ALA A 13 -13.93 -1.01 -8.73
CA ALA A 13 -14.08 -1.49 -7.37
C ALA A 13 -15.55 -1.57 -6.93
N ALA A 14 -16.40 -0.65 -7.42
CA ALA A 14 -17.83 -0.62 -7.15
C ALA A 14 -18.59 -1.75 -7.87
N ASP A 15 -18.27 -1.97 -9.15
CA ASP A 15 -18.94 -2.95 -10.00
C ASP A 15 -18.57 -4.39 -9.60
N PHE A 16 -17.37 -4.58 -9.04
CA PHE A 16 -16.86 -5.89 -8.64
C PHE A 16 -16.43 -5.88 -7.15
N PRO A 17 -17.39 -5.81 -6.20
CA PRO A 17 -17.06 -5.69 -4.77
C PRO A 17 -16.34 -6.91 -4.19
N GLY A 18 -16.44 -8.08 -4.84
CA GLY A 18 -15.70 -9.29 -4.49
C GLY A 18 -14.28 -9.37 -5.05
N LEU A 19 -13.89 -8.46 -5.94
CA LEU A 19 -12.55 -8.42 -6.52
C LEU A 19 -11.62 -7.59 -5.62
N THR A 20 -10.56 -8.21 -5.11
CA THR A 20 -9.47 -7.49 -4.44
C THR A 20 -8.58 -6.81 -5.48
N ILE A 21 -8.40 -5.50 -5.36
CA ILE A 21 -7.61 -4.68 -6.28
C ILE A 21 -6.41 -4.12 -5.51
N ILE A 22 -5.19 -4.38 -5.98
CA ILE A 22 -3.97 -3.76 -5.45
C ILE A 22 -3.48 -2.74 -6.47
N ARG A 23 -3.43 -1.49 -6.05
CA ARG A 23 -2.96 -0.36 -6.85
C ARG A 23 -1.46 -0.19 -6.63
N ALA A 24 -0.68 -0.37 -7.69
CA ALA A 24 0.76 -0.19 -7.68
C ALA A 24 1.17 1.28 -7.48
N HIS A 25 2.08 1.52 -6.55
CA HIS A 25 2.76 2.79 -6.28
C HIS A 25 1.95 3.88 -5.55
N PRO A 26 2.58 4.94 -4.98
CA PRO A 26 1.92 5.99 -4.17
C PRO A 26 0.95 6.95 -4.85
N SER A 27 0.59 6.76 -6.11
CA SER A 27 -0.38 7.58 -6.87
C SER A 27 -0.02 9.04 -7.10
N TRP A 28 1.25 9.43 -7.05
CA TRP A 28 1.61 10.81 -7.35
C TRP A 28 1.24 11.19 -8.81
N PRO A 29 0.63 12.37 -9.06
CA PRO A 29 0.24 13.42 -8.11
C PRO A 29 -1.16 13.24 -7.48
N TRP A 30 -1.94 12.25 -7.91
CA TRP A 30 -3.33 11.96 -7.51
C TRP A 30 -3.49 11.16 -6.20
N HIS A 31 -2.57 11.28 -5.26
CA HIS A 31 -2.53 10.44 -4.05
C HIS A 31 -3.71 10.70 -3.11
N GLU A 32 -4.18 11.94 -3.00
CA GLU A 32 -5.39 12.26 -2.23
C GLU A 32 -6.66 11.65 -2.83
N GLU A 33 -6.75 11.58 -4.16
CA GLU A 33 -7.87 10.92 -4.84
C GLU A 33 -7.86 9.41 -4.60
N MET A 34 -6.68 8.78 -4.62
CA MET A 34 -6.54 7.37 -4.26
C MET A 34 -6.94 7.13 -2.80
N LEU A 35 -6.55 8.00 -1.87
CA LEU A 35 -6.98 7.93 -0.48
C LEU A 35 -8.51 8.03 -0.35
N ALA A 36 -9.14 8.95 -1.10
CA ALA A 36 -10.58 9.07 -1.13
C ALA A 36 -11.25 7.80 -1.66
N ALA A 37 -10.78 7.24 -2.77
CA ALA A 37 -11.30 5.99 -3.32
C ALA A 37 -11.16 4.82 -2.32
N MET A 38 -10.00 4.67 -1.67
CA MET A 38 -9.76 3.63 -0.66
C MET A 38 -10.65 3.78 0.59
N GLN A 39 -11.02 5.02 0.94
CA GLN A 39 -11.95 5.30 2.03
C GLN A 39 -13.37 4.82 1.70
N HIS A 40 -13.78 4.88 0.43
CA HIS A 40 -15.12 4.50 -0.01
C HIS A 40 -15.25 3.04 -0.45
N LYS A 41 -14.16 2.41 -0.91
CA LYS A 41 -14.16 1.04 -1.45
C LYS A 41 -13.35 0.13 -0.55
N THR A 42 -13.96 -0.92 0.00
CA THR A 42 -13.32 -1.85 0.95
C THR A 42 -12.38 -2.87 0.31
N ASN A 43 -12.39 -2.96 -1.02
CA ASN A 43 -11.64 -3.91 -1.82
C ASN A 43 -10.44 -3.29 -2.58
N LEU A 44 -10.15 -2.00 -2.38
CA LEU A 44 -9.03 -1.28 -3.00
C LEU A 44 -7.83 -1.11 -2.05
N PHE A 45 -6.67 -1.65 -2.39
CA PHE A 45 -5.44 -1.57 -1.60
C PHE A 45 -4.38 -0.78 -2.36
N ASN A 46 -3.37 -0.28 -1.64
CA ASN A 46 -2.26 0.42 -2.27
C ASN A 46 -0.91 -0.12 -1.77
N ASP A 47 -0.01 -0.49 -2.68
CA ASP A 47 1.39 -0.68 -2.31
C ASP A 47 2.21 0.60 -2.50
N LEU A 48 3.27 0.72 -1.69
CA LEU A 48 4.16 1.88 -1.66
C LEU A 48 5.42 1.70 -2.52
N SER A 49 5.38 0.77 -3.48
CA SER A 49 6.53 0.46 -4.33
C SER A 49 6.81 1.54 -5.37
N GLY A 50 8.00 1.52 -5.97
CA GLY A 50 8.38 2.39 -7.09
C GLY A 50 8.90 3.76 -6.65
N TRP A 51 8.68 4.14 -5.39
CA TRP A 51 9.13 5.41 -4.81
C TRP A 51 9.87 5.17 -3.49
N SER A 52 10.91 5.97 -3.23
CA SER A 52 11.53 5.99 -1.91
C SER A 52 10.55 6.59 -0.89
N PRO A 53 10.39 5.98 0.30
CA PRO A 53 9.56 6.50 1.39
C PRO A 53 9.86 7.95 1.75
N LYS A 54 11.13 8.38 1.60
CA LYS A 54 11.57 9.76 1.84
C LYS A 54 10.80 10.80 1.02
N TYR A 55 10.32 10.43 -0.17
CA TYR A 55 9.60 11.33 -1.09
C TYR A 55 8.09 11.07 -1.11
N THR A 56 7.60 10.12 -0.31
CA THR A 56 6.18 9.82 -0.26
C THR A 56 5.44 10.97 0.42
N PRO A 57 4.32 11.46 -0.15
CA PRO A 57 3.53 12.52 0.48
C PRO A 57 3.13 12.16 1.91
N GLU A 58 3.29 13.11 2.83
CA GLU A 58 3.09 12.86 4.26
C GLU A 58 1.67 12.41 4.59
N VAL A 59 0.67 12.96 3.89
CA VAL A 59 -0.74 12.57 4.04
C VAL A 59 -0.96 11.08 3.78
N LEU A 60 -0.26 10.51 2.79
CA LEU A 60 -0.37 9.09 2.45
C LEU A 60 0.17 8.21 3.57
N LEU A 61 1.35 8.56 4.10
CA LEU A 61 1.98 7.85 5.20
C LEU A 61 1.16 7.98 6.50
N ARG A 62 0.58 9.14 6.78
CA ARG A 62 -0.30 9.36 7.93
C ARG A 62 -1.55 8.49 7.87
N GLU A 63 -2.20 8.39 6.71
CA GLU A 63 -3.36 7.53 6.52
C GLU A 63 -3.00 6.04 6.66
N ALA A 64 -1.85 5.63 6.11
CA ALA A 64 -1.30 4.29 6.29
C ALA A 64 -0.95 3.97 7.75
N ALA A 65 -0.55 4.98 8.55
CA ALA A 65 -0.27 4.81 9.97
C ALA A 65 -1.54 4.81 10.85
N THR A 66 -2.70 5.21 10.30
CA THR A 66 -3.92 5.47 11.08
C THR A 66 -5.16 4.78 10.50
N ARG A 67 -6.04 5.51 9.80
CA ARG A 67 -7.39 5.07 9.40
C ARG A 67 -7.35 3.95 8.36
N LEU A 68 -6.36 3.98 7.47
CA LEU A 68 -6.24 3.06 6.35
C LEU A 68 -5.13 2.01 6.56
N GLN A 69 -4.70 1.81 7.81
CA GLN A 69 -3.61 0.89 8.17
C GLN A 69 -3.72 -0.55 7.64
N ASP A 70 -4.94 -1.05 7.45
CA ASP A 70 -5.19 -2.41 6.95
C ASP A 70 -5.22 -2.46 5.41
N ARG A 71 -4.96 -1.34 4.72
CA ARG A 71 -5.18 -1.17 3.28
C ARG A 71 -3.92 -0.80 2.49
N PHE A 72 -2.78 -0.66 3.18
CA PHE A 72 -1.49 -0.42 2.56
C PHE A 72 -0.57 -1.64 2.61
N LEU A 73 0.28 -1.77 1.60
CA LEU A 73 1.23 -2.86 1.45
C LEU A 73 2.65 -2.33 1.23
N PHE A 74 3.63 -3.01 1.81
CA PHE A 74 5.03 -2.84 1.44
C PHE A 74 5.29 -3.42 0.05
N GLY A 75 6.10 -2.71 -0.73
CA GLY A 75 6.76 -3.21 -1.92
C GLY A 75 7.92 -2.29 -2.25
N SER A 76 9.03 -2.82 -2.78
CA SER A 76 10.18 -1.98 -3.14
C SER A 76 10.19 -1.58 -4.62
N ASP A 77 9.59 -2.38 -5.50
CA ASP A 77 9.75 -2.29 -6.97
C ASP A 77 11.18 -2.64 -7.42
N TYR A 78 11.70 -3.74 -6.88
CA TYR A 78 12.96 -4.33 -7.38
C TYR A 78 12.80 -4.73 -8.85
N PRO A 79 13.77 -4.44 -9.74
CA PRO A 79 15.15 -4.02 -9.46
C PRO A 79 15.39 -2.51 -9.34
N PHE A 80 14.38 -1.67 -9.55
CA PHE A 80 14.54 -0.21 -9.56
C PHE A 80 14.91 0.36 -8.18
N ILE A 81 14.28 -0.14 -7.12
CA ILE A 81 14.67 0.17 -5.74
C ILE A 81 14.86 -1.14 -4.98
N THR A 82 16.05 -1.33 -4.41
CA THR A 82 16.32 -2.51 -3.60
C THR A 82 15.50 -2.50 -2.31
N PRO A 83 15.05 -3.66 -1.81
CA PRO A 83 14.34 -3.73 -0.53
C PRO A 83 15.12 -3.08 0.62
N GLN A 84 16.44 -3.29 0.68
CA GLN A 84 17.31 -2.70 1.70
C GLN A 84 17.32 -1.17 1.62
N ARG A 85 17.36 -0.60 0.40
CA ARG A 85 17.31 0.85 0.22
C ARG A 85 15.96 1.40 0.63
N TRP A 86 14.88 0.75 0.20
CA TRP A 86 13.52 1.18 0.55
C TRP A 86 13.32 1.17 2.07
N LEU A 87 13.70 0.08 2.75
CA LEU A 87 13.59 -0.08 4.20
C LEU A 87 14.44 0.97 4.94
N LYS A 88 15.67 1.23 4.50
CA LYS A 88 16.51 2.28 5.10
C LYS A 88 15.86 3.66 5.01
N ASP A 89 15.28 3.99 3.87
CA ASP A 89 14.58 5.27 3.69
C ASP A 89 13.26 5.31 4.47
N PHE A 90 12.61 4.17 4.67
CA PHE A 90 11.41 4.03 5.52
C PHE A 90 11.73 4.30 6.99
N GLU A 91 12.85 3.80 7.53
CA GLU A 91 13.26 4.08 8.92
C GLU A 91 13.53 5.57 9.18
N ALA A 92 13.85 6.33 8.13
CA ALA A 92 14.19 7.74 8.24
C ALA A 92 12.97 8.67 8.16
N ILE A 93 11.76 8.15 7.91
CA ILE A 93 10.54 8.97 7.87
C ILE A 93 10.16 9.44 9.28
N LYS A 94 9.49 10.58 9.36
CA LYS A 94 9.07 11.19 10.64
C LYS A 94 7.70 10.74 11.13
N ILE A 95 7.00 9.92 10.35
CA ILE A 95 5.68 9.42 10.72
C ILE A 95 5.84 8.27 11.72
N ASP A 96 5.14 8.40 12.84
CA ASP A 96 5.12 7.37 13.87
C ASP A 96 4.17 6.23 13.47
N PHE A 97 4.75 5.06 13.19
CA PHE A 97 4.01 3.83 12.99
C PHE A 97 4.10 3.02 14.27
N LYS A 98 2.96 2.82 14.95
CA LYS A 98 2.89 1.88 16.06
C LYS A 98 3.40 0.50 15.60
N PRO A 99 4.10 -0.28 16.44
CA PRO A 99 4.70 -1.55 16.05
C PRO A 99 3.73 -2.49 15.30
N GLU A 100 2.50 -2.61 15.80
CA GLU A 100 1.46 -3.45 15.19
C GLU A 100 0.98 -2.94 13.82
N VAL A 101 0.94 -1.62 13.64
CA VAL A 101 0.57 -0.98 12.37
C VAL A 101 1.70 -1.13 11.36
N ARG A 102 2.94 -1.03 11.82
CA ARG A 102 4.12 -1.27 11.01
C ARG A 102 4.13 -2.70 10.47
N GLU A 103 3.85 -3.71 11.30
CA GLU A 103 3.74 -5.10 10.86
C GLU A 103 2.65 -5.30 9.81
N LYS A 104 1.51 -4.61 9.94
CA LYS A 104 0.45 -4.60 8.92
C LYS A 104 0.96 -4.15 7.56
N LEU A 105 1.58 -2.98 7.51
CA LEU A 105 2.16 -2.43 6.29
C LEU A 105 3.25 -3.37 5.73
N MET A 106 4.16 -3.84 6.58
CA MET A 106 5.31 -4.62 6.15
C MET A 106 4.93 -6.00 5.61
N TRP A 107 3.97 -6.70 6.24
CA TRP A 107 3.67 -8.07 5.83
C TRP A 107 2.27 -8.60 6.20
N ARG A 108 1.64 -8.23 7.33
CA ARG A 108 0.38 -8.88 7.75
C ARG A 108 -0.77 -8.63 6.79
N ASN A 109 -0.86 -7.43 6.20
CA ASN A 109 -1.88 -7.13 5.20
C ASN A 109 -1.69 -8.02 3.97
N ALA A 110 -0.46 -8.09 3.44
CA ALA A 110 -0.13 -8.93 2.30
C ALA A 110 -0.42 -10.42 2.58
N GLN A 111 -0.03 -10.92 3.76
CA GLN A 111 -0.30 -12.29 4.18
C GLN A 111 -1.81 -12.60 4.16
N LYS A 112 -2.63 -11.73 4.74
CA LYS A 112 -4.09 -11.89 4.76
C LYS A 112 -4.67 -11.87 3.34
N LEU A 113 -4.25 -10.91 2.51
CA LEU A 113 -4.77 -10.75 1.15
C LEU A 113 -4.42 -11.96 0.29
N LEU A 114 -3.19 -12.45 0.42
CA LEU A 114 -2.65 -13.53 -0.41
C LEU A 114 -2.86 -14.91 0.19
N ALA A 115 -3.59 -15.06 1.31
CA ALA A 115 -3.81 -16.33 2.00
C ALA A 115 -4.40 -17.45 1.11
N HIS A 116 -5.14 -17.07 0.07
CA HIS A 116 -5.73 -17.99 -0.91
C HIS A 116 -4.77 -18.37 -2.05
N THR A 117 -3.56 -17.81 -2.06
CA THR A 117 -2.50 -18.09 -3.02
C THR A 117 -1.45 -19.00 -2.40
N ALA A 118 -0.64 -19.67 -3.23
CA ALA A 118 0.49 -20.49 -2.74
C ALA A 118 1.50 -19.68 -1.88
N VAL A 119 1.60 -18.36 -2.09
CA VAL A 119 2.47 -17.47 -1.30
C VAL A 119 1.91 -17.24 0.10
N GLY A 120 0.59 -17.18 0.28
CA GLY A 120 -0.03 -16.93 1.58
C GLY A 120 -0.04 -18.12 2.53
N GLN A 121 0.25 -19.34 2.03
CA GLN A 121 0.44 -20.53 2.86
C GLN A 121 1.86 -20.66 3.41
N MET A 122 2.77 -19.74 3.08
CA MET A 122 4.11 -19.73 3.65
C MET A 122 4.08 -19.25 5.11
N HIS A 123 4.60 -20.08 6.01
CA HIS A 123 4.82 -19.71 7.40
C HIS A 123 6.15 -18.96 7.50
N PHE A 124 6.09 -17.66 7.79
CA PHE A 124 7.27 -16.87 8.11
C PHE A 124 7.55 -17.01 9.61
N SER A 125 8.64 -17.71 9.96
CA SER A 125 9.15 -17.74 11.33
C SER A 125 9.70 -16.36 11.70
N ALA A 126 9.39 -15.90 12.91
CA ALA A 126 9.89 -14.65 13.48
C ALA A 126 11.39 -14.71 13.79
#